data_AF-A0A2K3Z2K0-F1
#
_entry.id   AF-A0A2K3Z2K0-F1
#
_cell.length_a   1.000
_cell.length_b   1.000
_cell.length_c   1.000
_cell.angle_alpha   90.00
_cell.angle_beta   90.00
_cell.angle_gamma   90.00
#
_symmetry.space_group_name_H-M   'P 1'
#
loop_
_entity.id
_entity.type
_entity.pdbx_description
1 polymer ?
#
loop_
_entity_poly.entity_id
_entity_poly.type
_entity_poly.pdbx_seq_one_letter_code
_entity_poly.pdbx_strand_id
1 'polypeptide(L)' 'MIILYLVLFVLVMWIGQYVGERLVQNVQKSVILIWLSLIFIIEGLLIYQLMKFFITAVVSILKLFYHE' A
#
# COMPACT_ATOMS: atom_id res chain seq x y z
N MET A 1 -4.68 13.15 5.59
CA MET A 1 -4.93 11.92 4.80
C MET A 1 -3.66 11.14 4.46
N ILE A 2 -2.57 11.76 3.98
CA ILE A 2 -1.29 11.06 3.71
C ILE A 2 -0.80 10.21 4.89
N ILE A 3 -0.81 10.76 6.11
CA ILE A 3 -0.33 10.06 7.31
C ILE A 3 -1.13 8.78 7.55
N LEU A 4 -2.44 8.80 7.29
CA LEU A 4 -3.29 7.62 7.42
C LEU A 4 -2.90 6.53 6.42
N TYR A 5 -2.62 6.89 5.16
CA TYR A 5 -2.17 5.93 4.15
C TYR A 5 -0.80 5.33 4.47
N LEU A 6 0.12 6.14 5.02
CA LEU A 6 1.42 5.67 5.50
C LEU A 6 1.27 4.69 6.67
N VAL A 7 0.41 5.01 7.64
CA VAL A 7 0.13 4.11 8.78
C VAL A 7 -0.52 2.82 8.31
N LEU A 8 -1.50 2.89 7.40
CA LEU A 8 -2.12 1.70 6.80
C LEU A 8 -1.10 0.85 6.04
N PHE A 9 -0.20 1.47 5.29
CA PHE A 9 0.85 0.76 4.55
C PHE A 9 1.78 0.00 5.49
N VAL A 10 2.24 0.65 6.57
CA VAL A 10 3.09 0.00 7.59
C VAL A 10 2.34 -1.14 8.28
N LEU A 11 1.06 -0.96 8.60
CA LEU A 11 0.25 -2.02 9.21
C LEU A 11 0.05 -3.21 8.27
N VAL A 12 -0.21 -2.97 6.98
CA VAL A 12 -0.36 -4.04 5.98
C VAL A 12 0.95 -4.81 5.81
N MET A 13 2.09 -4.13 5.73
CA MET A 13 3.40 -4.78 5.69
C MET A 13 3.64 -5.63 6.94
N TRP A 14 3.30 -5.10 8.13
CA TRP A 14 3.50 -5.84 9.38
C TRP A 14 2.63 -7.09 9.46
N ILE A 15 1.36 -7.00 9.04
CA ILE A 15 0.46 -8.14 8.92
C ILE A 15 1.01 -9.13 7.90
N GLY A 16 1.50 -8.68 6.75
CA GLY A 16 2.08 -9.54 5.72
C GLY A 16 3.29 -10.31 6.20
N GLN A 17 4.19 -9.66 6.95
CA GLN A 17 5.31 -10.32 7.63
C GLN A 17 4.83 -11.37 8.62
N TYR A 18 3.88 -11.02 9.50
CA TYR A 18 3.36 -11.92 10.52
C TYR A 18 2.67 -13.15 9.90
N VAL A 19 1.87 -12.93 8.85
CA VAL A 19 1.21 -13.97 8.06
C VAL A 19 2.26 -14.85 7.40
N GLY A 20 3.29 -14.26 6.77
CA GLY A 20 4.41 -14.99 6.19
C GLY A 20 5.12 -15.89 7.20
N GLU A 21 5.48 -15.38 8.38
CA GLU A 21 6.16 -16.13 9.43
C GLU A 21 5.29 -17.27 10.00
N ARG A 22 4.01 -16.99 10.31
CA ARG A 22 3.08 -17.99 10.85
C ARG A 22 2.70 -19.07 9.83
N LEU A 23 2.59 -18.72 8.55
CA LEU A 23 2.23 -19.68 7.52
C LEU A 23 3.44 -20.47 7.00
N VAL A 24 4.68 -19.94 7.05
CA VAL A 24 5.87 -20.77 6.76
C VAL A 24 5.97 -21.93 7.76
N GLN A 25 5.51 -21.73 9.00
CA GLN A 25 5.44 -22.79 10.02
C GLN A 25 4.31 -23.81 9.77
N ASN A 26 3.28 -23.46 8.98
CA ASN A 26 2.13 -24.30 8.66
C ASN A 26 2.05 -24.50 7.14
N VAL A 27 2.55 -25.65 6.65
CA VAL A 27 2.91 -26.01 5.25
C VAL A 27 1.74 -26.01 4.23
N GLN A 28 0.69 -25.22 4.40
CA GLN A 28 -0.39 -25.05 3.43
C GLN A 28 -0.04 -23.96 2.40
N LYS A 29 0.74 -24.36 1.40
CA LYS A 29 1.24 -23.50 0.30
C LYS A 29 0.13 -22.72 -0.42
N SER A 30 -1.06 -23.30 -0.58
CA SER A 30 -2.19 -22.64 -1.26
C SER A 30 -2.73 -21.45 -0.48
N VAL A 31 -2.78 -21.56 0.85
CA VAL A 31 -3.28 -20.48 1.73
C VAL A 31 -2.29 -19.32 1.74
N ILE A 32 -0.99 -19.61 1.77
CA ILE A 32 0.09 -18.62 1.65
C ILE A 32 -0.08 -17.78 0.38
N LEU A 33 -0.29 -18.43 -0.75
CA LEU A 33 -0.35 -17.77 -2.05
C LEU A 33 -1.57 -16.82 -2.15
N ILE A 34 -2.71 -17.23 -1.59
CA ILE A 34 -3.91 -16.39 -1.50
C ILE A 34 -3.64 -15.16 -0.63
N TRP A 35 -3.08 -15.34 0.57
CA TRP A 35 -2.79 -14.23 1.49
C TRP A 35 -1.77 -13.25 0.91
N LEU A 36 -0.67 -13.74 0.34
CA LEU A 36 0.33 -12.92 -0.33
C LEU A 36 -0.28 -12.13 -1.48
N SER A 37 -1.10 -12.77 -2.31
CA SER A 37 -1.77 -12.08 -3.44
C SER A 37 -2.67 -10.96 -2.93
N LEU A 38 -3.39 -11.19 -1.84
CA LEU A 38 -4.28 -10.20 -1.22
C LEU A 38 -3.49 -9.01 -0.65
N ILE A 39 -2.37 -9.27 0.03
CA ILE A 39 -1.46 -8.22 0.53
C ILE A 39 -0.92 -7.39 -0.64
N PHE A 40 -0.44 -8.03 -1.71
CA PHE A 40 0.06 -7.34 -2.90
C PHE A 40 -1.00 -6.42 -3.54
N ILE A 41 -2.26 -6.88 -3.62
CA ILE A 41 -3.36 -6.06 -4.14
C ILE A 41 -3.62 -4.84 -3.24
N ILE A 42 -3.64 -5.04 -1.91
CA ILE A 42 -3.86 -3.95 -0.95
C ILE A 42 -2.73 -2.93 -1.00
N GLU A 43 -1.48 -3.38 -1.04
CA GLU A 43 -0.32 -2.49 -1.16
C GLU A 43 -0.33 -1.72 -2.48
N GLY A 44 -0.64 -2.38 -3.59
CA GLY A 44 -0.79 -1.73 -4.89
C GLY A 44 -1.85 -0.61 -4.88
N LEU A 45 -3.00 -0.85 -4.25
CA LEU A 45 -4.05 0.16 -4.08
C LEU A 45 -3.60 1.34 -3.21
N LEU A 46 -2.91 1.07 -2.10
CA LEU A 46 -2.39 2.10 -1.22
C LEU A 46 -1.35 2.98 -1.92
N ILE A 47 -0.42 2.38 -2.66
CA ILE A 47 0.59 3.10 -3.45
C ILE A 47 -0.08 3.95 -4.53
N TYR A 48 -1.09 3.40 -5.23
CA TYR A 48 -1.82 4.14 -6.26
C TYR A 48 -2.53 5.37 -5.68
N GLN A 49 -3.19 5.24 -4.53
CA GLN A 49 -3.84 6.38 -3.88
C GLN A 49 -2.84 7.43 -3.39
N LEU A 50 -1.72 6.99 -2.81
CA LEU A 50 -0.64 7.88 -2.39
C LEU A 50 -0.09 8.67 -3.58
N MET A 51 0.16 7.98 -4.70
CA MET A 51 0.68 8.59 -5.92
C MET A 51 -0.30 9.58 -6.53
N LYS A 52 -1.60 9.24 -6.59
CA LYS A 52 -2.66 10.14 -7.04
C LYS A 52 -2.70 11.41 -6.20
N PHE A 53 -2.58 11.30 -4.88
CA PHE A 53 -2.52 12.46 -4.00
C PHE A 53 -1.29 13.32 -4.30
N PHE A 54 -0.12 12.70 -4.45
CA PHE A 54 1.13 13.40 -4.74
C PHE A 54 1.06 14.15 -6.08
N ILE A 55 0.58 13.49 -7.13
CA ILE A 55 0.37 14.12 -8.45
C ILE A 55 -0.59 15.30 -8.32
N THR A 56 -1.69 15.15 -7.60
CA THR A 56 -2.68 16.23 -7.42
C THR A 56 -2.04 17.42 -6.69
N ALA A 57 -1.24 17.17 -5.66
CA ALA A 57 -0.51 18.22 -4.93
C ALA A 57 0.50 18.93 -5.84
N VAL A 58 1.29 18.17 -6.61
CA VAL A 58 2.27 18.71 -7.56
C VAL A 58 1.59 19.54 -8.66
N VAL A 59 0.49 19.04 -9.23
CA VAL A 59 -0.31 19.77 -10.22
C VAL A 59 -0.89 21.05 -9.61
N SER A 60 -1.38 21.01 -8.38
CA SER A 60 -1.89 22.20 -7.69
C SER A 60 -0.82 23.25 -7.49
N ILE A 61 0.41 22.84 -7.17
CA ILE A 61 1.56 23.75 -7.02
C ILE A 61 1.95 24.30 -8.40
N LEU A 62 2.05 23.47 -9.43
CA LEU A 62 2.37 23.89 -10.80
C LEU A 62 1.37 24.92 -11.32
N LYS A 63 0.06 24.71 -11.10
CA LYS A 63 -0.97 25.69 -11.48
C LYS A 63 -0.75 27.05 -10.83
N LEU A 64 -0.27 27.07 -9.59
CA LEU A 64 0.04 28.30 -8.86
C LEU A 64 1.18 29.10 -9.52
N PHE A 65 2.15 28.41 -10.13
CA PHE A 65 3.27 29.02 -10.85
C PHE A 65 2.96 29.35 -12.32
N TYR A 66 2.05 28.62 -12.96
CA TYR A 66 1.75 28.77 -14.39
C TYR A 66 0.55 29.67 -14.71
N HIS A 67 -0.08 30.30 -13.71
CA HIS A 67 -1.15 31.31 -13.87
C HIS A 67 -2.18 30.95 -14.97
N GLU A 68 -2.95 29.89 -14.73
CA GLU A 68 -4.34 29.75 -15.17
C GLU A 68 -5.24 29.48 -13.95
#